data_AF-A0A1S0TWM2-F1
#
_entry.id   AF-A0A1S0TWM2-F1
#
_cell.length_a   1.000
_cell.length_b   1.000
_cell.length_c   1.000
_cell.angle_alpha   90.00
_cell.angle_beta   90.00
_cell.angle_gamma   90.00
#
_symmetry.space_group_name_H-M   'P 1'
#
loop_
_entity.id
_entity.type
_entity.pdbx_description
1 polymer ?
#
loop_
_entity_poly.entity_id
_entity_poly.type
_entity_poly.pdbx_seq_one_letter_code
_entity_poly.pdbx_strand_id
1 'polypeptide(L)'
;MLNTIIKDAQPAKRKLADLLDEAKAVNLTPPDQHLSVDKKQQQFELKRRTIEEKIRRLKVYVGTLGSINEKATKSEDAVDGDVRLKLIMELSGCLFGIELSD
;
A
#
# COMPACT_ATOMS: atom_id res chain seq x y z
N MET A 1 1.46 -3.91 -24.17
CA MET A 1 0.94 -2.77 -23.39
C MET A 1 0.59 -3.18 -21.95
N LEU A 2 -0.28 -4.18 -21.76
CA LEU A 2 -0.63 -4.72 -20.43
C LEU A 2 0.59 -5.15 -19.59
N ASN A 3 1.49 -5.94 -20.18
CA ASN A 3 2.71 -6.40 -19.52
C ASN A 3 3.65 -5.25 -19.08
N THR A 4 3.57 -4.09 -19.73
CA THR A 4 4.34 -2.89 -19.35
C THR A 4 3.71 -2.21 -18.14
N ILE A 5 2.39 -2.02 -18.15
CA ILE A 5 1.64 -1.42 -17.04
C ILE A 5 1.74 -2.26 -15.77
N ILE A 6 1.65 -3.59 -15.90
CA ILE A 6 1.83 -4.51 -14.77
C ILE A 6 3.26 -4.41 -14.22
N LYS A 7 4.28 -4.42 -15.10
CA LYS A 7 5.69 -4.24 -14.68
C LYS A 7 5.92 -2.90 -13.98
N ASP A 8 5.26 -1.83 -14.41
CA ASP A 8 5.39 -0.50 -13.82
C ASP A 8 4.68 -0.39 -12.46
N ALA A 9 3.60 -1.15 -12.24
CA ALA A 9 2.85 -1.17 -10.97
C ALA A 9 3.46 -2.10 -9.91
N GLN A 10 4.19 -3.15 -10.31
CA GLN A 10 4.79 -4.15 -9.41
C GLN A 10 5.67 -3.54 -8.29
N PRO A 11 6.56 -2.56 -8.55
CA PRO A 11 7.37 -1.95 -7.51
C PRO A 11 6.55 -1.21 -6.44
N ALA A 12 5.49 -0.50 -6.84
CA ALA A 12 4.60 0.20 -5.92
C ALA A 12 3.76 -0.79 -5.10
N LYS A 13 3.32 -1.87 -5.75
CA LYS A 13 2.57 -2.98 -5.14
C LYS A 13 3.37 -3.70 -4.06
N ARG A 14 4.63 -4.06 -4.33
CA ARG A 14 5.51 -4.71 -3.34
C ARG A 14 5.76 -3.83 -2.13
N LYS A 15 6.05 -2.54 -2.36
CA LYS A 15 6.25 -1.55 -1.28
C LYS A 15 5.00 -1.34 -0.42
N LEU A 16 3.81 -1.47 -1.00
CA LEU A 16 2.54 -1.43 -0.25
C LEU A 16 2.35 -2.65 0.65
N ALA A 17 2.65 -3.85 0.15
CA ALA A 17 2.61 -5.08 0.94
C ALA A 17 3.59 -5.02 2.11
N ASP A 18 4.84 -4.63 1.85
CA ASP A 18 5.88 -4.45 2.88
C ASP A 18 5.42 -3.42 3.94
N LEU A 19 4.85 -2.29 3.51
CA LEU A 19 4.35 -1.26 4.42
C LEU A 19 3.19 -1.76 5.30
N LEU A 20 2.30 -2.61 4.76
CA LEU A 20 1.21 -3.23 5.50
C LEU A 20 1.74 -4.19 6.57
N ASP A 21 2.74 -5.01 6.24
CA ASP A 21 3.34 -5.92 7.20
C ASP A 21 4.12 -5.17 8.29
N GLU A 22 4.86 -4.12 7.92
CA GLU A 22 5.48 -3.25 8.91
C GLU A 22 4.44 -2.51 9.77
N ALA A 23 3.26 -2.17 9.23
CA ALA A 23 2.18 -1.54 9.98
C ALA A 23 1.56 -2.50 11.00
N LYS A 24 1.40 -3.78 10.64
CA LYS A 24 0.99 -4.85 11.57
C LYS A 24 2.01 -5.06 12.69
N ALA A 25 3.30 -4.84 12.40
CA ALA A 25 4.38 -4.92 13.39
C ALA A 25 4.49 -3.68 14.31
N VAL A 26 3.73 -2.59 14.06
CA VAL A 26 3.72 -1.44 14.96
C VAL A 26 3.07 -1.85 16.27
N ASN A 27 3.86 -1.89 17.33
CA ASN A 27 3.38 -2.28 18.64
C ASN A 27 2.57 -1.14 19.28
N LEU A 28 1.25 -1.19 19.12
CA LEU A 28 0.29 -0.23 19.68
C LEU A 28 -0.09 -0.51 21.14
N THR A 29 0.59 -1.45 21.80
CA THR A 29 0.38 -1.73 23.22
C THR A 29 0.53 -0.46 24.06
N PRO A 30 -0.33 -0.27 25.08
CA PRO A 30 -0.17 0.83 26.02
C PRO A 30 1.22 0.80 26.66
N PRO A 31 1.84 1.97 26.92
CA PRO A 31 3.08 2.03 27.68
C PRO A 31 2.89 1.37 29.06
N ASP A 32 3.93 0.70 29.54
CA ASP A 32 3.94 0.11 30.87
C ASP A 32 3.54 1.15 31.93
N GLN A 33 2.58 0.78 32.78
CA GLN A 33 2.03 1.62 33.84
C GLN A 33 3.10 2.06 34.85
N HIS A 34 4.17 1.28 35.01
CA HIS A 34 5.30 1.58 35.89
C HIS A 34 6.29 2.61 35.31
N LEU A 35 6.15 3.03 34.05
CA LEU A 35 7.01 4.05 33.46
C LEU A 35 6.69 5.45 34.00
N SER A 36 7.74 6.28 34.13
CA SER A 36 7.60 7.71 34.43
C SER A 36 6.82 8.43 33.32
N VAL A 37 6.17 9.54 33.69
CA VAL A 37 5.37 10.35 32.77
C VAL A 37 6.18 10.78 31.54
N ASP A 38 7.43 11.21 31.72
CA ASP A 38 8.31 11.61 30.62
C ASP A 38 8.60 10.47 29.65
N LYS A 39 8.85 9.26 30.17
CA LYS A 39 9.09 8.07 29.33
C LYS A 39 7.84 7.66 28.56
N LYS A 40 6.66 7.75 29.19
CA LYS A 40 5.37 7.50 28.52
C LYS A 40 5.16 8.50 27.38
N GLN A 41 5.43 9.77 27.63
CA GLN A 41 5.28 10.83 26.62
C GLN A 41 6.22 10.64 25.44
N GLN A 42 7.50 10.31 25.69
CA GLN A 42 8.44 9.99 24.62
C GLN A 42 7.99 8.80 23.77
N GLN A 43 7.44 7.74 24.37
CA GLN A 43 6.89 6.62 23.63
C GLN A 43 5.70 7.01 22.77
N PHE A 44 4.75 7.79 23.30
CA PHE A 44 3.61 8.26 22.51
C PHE A 44 4.03 9.13 21.32
N GLU A 45 4.99 10.03 21.53
CA GLU A 45 5.56 10.86 20.47
C GLU A 45 6.24 10.04 19.38
N LEU A 46 7.01 9.02 19.76
CA LEU A 46 7.67 8.12 18.81
C LEU A 46 6.64 7.32 18.01
N LYS A 47 5.61 6.77 18.68
CA LYS A 47 4.52 6.03 18.01
C LYS A 47 3.74 6.94 17.07
N ARG A 48 3.42 8.16 17.48
CA ARG A 48 2.74 9.16 16.65
C ARG A 48 3.52 9.44 15.37
N ARG A 49 4.81 9.77 15.48
CA ARG A 49 5.68 10.02 14.31
C ARG A 49 5.77 8.82 13.38
N THR A 50 5.85 7.61 13.94
CA THR A 50 5.89 6.36 13.17
C THR A 50 4.59 6.16 12.37
N ILE A 51 3.44 6.42 12.98
CA ILE A 51 2.13 6.31 12.31
C ILE A 51 2.00 7.38 11.20
N GLU A 52 2.35 8.63 11.49
CA GLU A 52 2.30 9.73 10.52
C GLU A 52 3.16 9.45 9.28
N GLU A 53 4.38 8.96 9.48
CA GLU A 53 5.29 8.59 8.39
C GLU A 53 4.72 7.43 7.55
N LYS A 54 4.11 6.42 8.19
CA LYS A 54 3.45 5.31 7.47
C LYS A 54 2.27 5.80 6.64
N ILE A 55 1.42 6.68 7.19
CA ILE A 55 0.31 7.30 6.45
C ILE A 55 0.83 8.09 5.24
N ARG A 56 1.91 8.86 5.42
CA ARG A 56 2.55 9.61 4.34
C ARG A 56 3.01 8.69 3.20
N ARG A 57 3.70 7.59 3.52
CA ARG A 57 4.15 6.60 2.52
C ARG A 57 2.98 5.95 1.79
N LEU A 58 1.92 5.60 2.53
CA LEU A 58 0.72 4.99 1.96
C LEU A 58 0.04 5.91 0.94
N LYS A 59 -0.07 7.21 1.25
CA LYS A 59 -0.59 8.22 0.31
C LYS A 59 0.24 8.29 -0.98
N VAL A 60 1.57 8.21 -0.89
CA VAL A 60 2.46 8.24 -2.07
C VAL A 60 2.24 7.01 -2.96
N TYR A 61 2.16 5.82 -2.38
CA TYR A 61 1.97 4.59 -3.17
C TYR A 61 0.58 4.51 -3.79
N VAL A 62 -0.47 4.87 -3.04
CA VAL A 62 -1.84 4.96 -3.59
C VAL A 62 -1.91 6.00 -4.71
N GLY A 63 -1.28 7.17 -4.55
CA GLY A 63 -1.21 8.20 -5.59
C GLY A 63 -0.48 7.72 -6.85
N THR A 64 0.64 7.01 -6.68
CA THR A 64 1.42 6.43 -7.80
C THR A 64 0.59 5.40 -8.57
N LEU A 65 -0.12 4.51 -7.87
CA LEU A 65 -1.03 3.55 -8.48
C LEU A 65 -2.20 4.24 -9.18
N GLY A 66 -2.76 5.30 -8.58
CA GLY A 66 -3.79 6.13 -9.20
C GLY A 66 -3.34 6.76 -10.52
N SER A 67 -2.11 7.30 -10.56
CA SER A 67 -1.53 7.86 -11.79
C SER A 67 -1.22 6.81 -12.85
N ILE A 68 -0.79 5.60 -12.46
CA ILE A 68 -0.59 4.48 -13.39
C ILE A 68 -1.94 4.04 -13.98
N ASN A 69 -2.98 3.95 -13.15
CA ASN A 69 -4.33 3.63 -13.58
C ASN A 69 -4.90 4.70 -14.52
N GLU A 70 -4.72 5.98 -14.21
CA GLU A 70 -5.18 7.09 -15.05
C GLU A 70 -4.49 7.08 -16.43
N LYS A 71 -3.19 6.79 -16.47
CA LYS A 71 -2.44 6.63 -17.74
C LYS A 71 -2.96 5.45 -18.56
N ALA A 72 -3.31 4.33 -17.91
CA ALA A 72 -3.92 3.19 -18.59
C ALA A 72 -5.29 3.57 -19.20
N THR A 73 -6.10 4.34 -18.47
CA THR A 73 -7.41 4.82 -18.96
C THR A 73 -7.36 5.93 -20.01
N LYS A 74 -6.25 6.69 -20.09
CA LYS A 74 -6.08 7.74 -21.10
C LYS A 74 -5.48 7.24 -22.41
N SER A 75 -4.89 6.04 -22.42
CA SER A 75 -4.53 5.34 -23.66
C SER A 75 -5.70 4.56 -24.29
N GLU A 76 -6.92 4.78 -23.80
CA GLU A 76 -8.09 3.92 -23.96
C GLU A 76 -9.13 4.49 -24.94
N ASP A 77 -8.68 5.04 -26.08
CA ASP A 77 -9.55 5.14 -27.26
C ASP A 77 -9.65 3.80 -28.02
N ALA A 78 -9.02 2.72 -27.52
CA ALA A 78 -9.07 1.38 -28.16
C ALA A 78 -8.74 0.15 -27.28
N VAL A 79 -8.95 0.15 -25.95
CA VAL A 79 -8.65 -1.06 -25.15
C VAL A 79 -9.89 -1.72 -24.56
N ASP A 80 -10.14 -2.89 -25.13
CA ASP A 80 -11.04 -3.97 -24.75
C ASP A 80 -11.24 -4.13 -23.22
N GLY A 81 -12.51 -4.20 -22.79
CA GLY A 81 -12.90 -4.24 -21.37
C GLY A 81 -12.33 -5.42 -20.58
N ASP A 82 -11.86 -6.45 -21.27
CA ASP A 82 -11.18 -7.63 -20.70
C ASP A 82 -9.86 -7.27 -20.00
N VAL A 83 -9.11 -6.32 -20.56
CA VAL A 83 -7.83 -5.84 -20.03
C VAL A 83 -8.01 -5.13 -18.68
N ARG A 84 -9.07 -4.31 -18.54
CA ARG A 84 -9.37 -3.59 -17.29
C ARG A 84 -9.78 -4.55 -16.18
N LEU A 85 -10.63 -5.53 -16.49
CA LEU A 85 -11.05 -6.57 -15.55
C LEU A 85 -9.88 -7.42 -15.06
N LYS A 86 -8.95 -7.78 -15.96
CA LYS A 86 -7.76 -8.55 -15.61
C LYS A 86 -6.79 -7.78 -14.69
N LEU A 87 -6.55 -6.49 -14.98
CA LEU A 87 -5.73 -5.63 -14.13
C LEU A 87 -6.37 -5.41 -12.74
N ILE A 88 -7.70 -5.23 -12.68
CA ILE A 88 -8.43 -5.12 -11.41
C ILE A 88 -8.35 -6.44 -10.62
N MET A 89 -8.55 -7.59 -11.27
CA MET A 89 -8.44 -8.90 -10.64
C MET A 89 -7.03 -9.20 -10.11
N GLU A 90 -5.98 -8.82 -10.83
CA GLU A 90 -4.59 -9.11 -10.44
C GLU A 90 -4.01 -8.13 -9.40
N LEU A 91 -4.57 -6.91 -9.35
CA LEU A 91 -4.32 -5.97 -8.26
C LEU A 91 -5.09 -6.35 -6.98
N SER A 92 -6.33 -6.85 -7.11
CA SER A 92 -7.14 -7.30 -5.98
C SER A 92 -6.70 -8.64 -5.41
N GLY A 93 -6.36 -9.62 -6.25
CA GLY A 93 -5.86 -10.94 -5.82
C GLY A 93 -4.63 -10.84 -4.91
N CYS A 94 -3.73 -9.90 -5.17
CA CYS A 94 -2.57 -9.69 -4.30
C CYS A 94 -2.84 -8.79 -3.09
N LEU A 95 -3.92 -8.01 -3.07
CA LEU A 95 -4.34 -7.27 -1.88
C LEU A 95 -5.05 -8.18 -0.88
N PHE A 96 -5.68 -9.26 -1.35
CA PHE A 96 -6.42 -10.24 -0.55
C PHE A 96 -5.73 -11.62 -0.41
N GLY A 97 -4.58 -11.84 -1.05
CA GLY A 97 -3.84 -13.12 -0.98
C GLY A 97 -4.51 -14.29 -1.72
N ILE A 98 -5.32 -14.01 -2.76
CA ILE A 98 -5.93 -15.04 -3.59
C ILE A 98 -4.99 -15.32 -4.76
N GLU A 99 -4.24 -16.42 -4.69
CA GLU A 99 -3.56 -16.99 -5.86
C GLU A 99 -4.64 -17.54 -6.80
N LEU A 100 -4.78 -16.92 -7.98
CA LEU A 100 -5.54 -17.50 -9.07
C LEU A 100 -4.65 -18.55 -9.73
N SER A 101 -4.92 -19.84 -9.49
CA SER A 101 -4.39 -20.92 -10.32
C SER A 101 -4.99 -20.84 -11.72
N ASP A 102 -4.14 -21.13 -12.71
CA ASP A 102 -4.42 -21.12 -14.16
C ASP A 102 -5.67 -21.90 -14.58
#